data_AF-A0A6P7GJ60-F1
#
_entry.id   AF-A0A6P7GJ60-F1
#
_cell.length_a   1.000
_cell.length_b   1.000
_cell.length_c   1.000
_cell.angle_alpha   90.00
_cell.angle_beta   90.00
_cell.angle_gamma   90.00
#
_symmetry.space_group_name_H-M   'P 1'
#
loop_
_entity.id
_entity.type
_entity.pdbx_description
1 polymer ?
#
loop_
_entity_poly.entity_id
_entity_poly.type
_entity_poly.pdbx_seq_one_letter_code
_entity_poly.pdbx_strand_id
1 'polypeptide(L)'
;MTNEISANISKVTSDFDDKILSIKSTFEEKIKEIEKKMEETEKVDKGMEPILTDIKNDETKYKLEPQSIVEGSVSLARVKVPNFDGKSSWNNYMKQFESAARANGWSEKEKAVNLTIALRGDALDVLQTIAVEETDDFEQLKKRLNMRYGHEHLEHVYQSQFKNRRQKKDEALQEYEVDIARLVRYAYPTAPEDMMEKLAVQTFIDGLRDHEMQRTLRLARHKTLVDVFSAALEYESATQASGGYSKVRTVKEEQDEDKLDQLVNMMKDIASRKTKTIGCWNCGEMGHVRSSCKYPRYNNNQETHQQEN
;
A
#
# COMPACT_ATOMS: atom_id res chain seq x y z
N MET A 1 -11.88 -39.55 51.65
CA MET A 1 -12.06 -38.67 50.47
C MET A 1 -12.78 -37.36 50.79
N THR A 2 -13.92 -37.35 51.48
CA THR A 2 -14.67 -36.09 51.75
C THR A 2 -13.95 -35.08 52.66
N ASN A 3 -13.21 -35.54 53.67
CA ASN A 3 -12.48 -34.65 54.59
C ASN A 3 -11.25 -33.97 53.96
N GLU A 4 -10.52 -34.64 53.06
CA GLU A 4 -9.38 -34.05 52.35
C GLU A 4 -9.82 -33.00 51.33
N ILE A 5 -10.94 -33.24 50.64
CA ILE A 5 -11.52 -32.26 49.70
C ILE A 5 -11.97 -31.01 50.46
N SER A 6 -12.64 -31.17 51.61
CA SER A 6 -13.05 -30.03 52.46
C SER A 6 -11.85 -29.23 52.97
N ALA A 7 -10.79 -29.90 53.43
CA ALA A 7 -9.56 -29.24 53.87
C ALA A 7 -8.85 -28.48 52.74
N ASN A 8 -8.82 -29.05 51.52
CA ASN A 8 -8.24 -28.40 50.35
C ASN A 8 -9.07 -27.19 49.89
N ILE A 9 -10.41 -27.28 49.94
CA ILE A 9 -11.29 -26.14 49.63
C ILE A 9 -11.06 -25.00 50.63
N SER A 10 -11.04 -25.28 51.94
CA SER A 10 -10.78 -24.27 52.97
C SER A 10 -9.41 -23.60 52.82
N LYS A 11 -8.40 -24.37 52.39
CA LYS A 11 -7.07 -23.83 52.11
C LYS A 11 -7.07 -22.90 50.90
N VAL A 12 -7.73 -23.31 49.81
CA VAL A 12 -7.83 -22.48 48.60
C VAL A 12 -8.63 -21.20 48.86
N THR A 13 -9.70 -21.25 49.66
CA THR A 13 -10.45 -20.05 50.03
C THR A 13 -9.61 -19.08 50.85
N SER A 14 -8.82 -19.59 51.82
CA SER A 14 -7.88 -18.76 52.60
C SER A 14 -6.84 -18.09 51.70
N ASP A 15 -6.21 -18.83 50.78
CA ASP A 15 -5.23 -18.28 49.83
C ASP A 15 -5.84 -17.21 48.91
N PHE A 16 -7.11 -17.35 48.56
CA PHE A 16 -7.85 -16.34 47.77
C PHE A 16 -8.13 -15.08 48.58
N ASP A 17 -8.55 -15.23 49.84
CA ASP A 17 -8.80 -14.09 50.73
C ASP A 17 -7.51 -13.30 50.99
N ASP A 18 -6.39 -13.99 51.20
CA ASP A 18 -5.07 -13.36 51.38
C ASP A 18 -4.63 -12.56 50.15
N LYS A 19 -4.88 -13.10 48.94
CA LYS A 19 -4.61 -12.38 47.68
C LYS A 19 -5.53 -11.17 47.51
N ILE A 20 -6.79 -11.28 47.88
CA ILE A 20 -7.74 -10.15 47.83
C ILE A 20 -7.29 -9.04 48.78
N LEU A 21 -6.82 -9.38 49.98
CA LEU A 21 -6.30 -8.41 50.94
C LEU A 21 -5.02 -7.74 50.43
N SER A 22 -4.10 -8.50 49.82
CA SER A 22 -2.91 -7.94 49.20
C SER A 22 -3.25 -6.96 48.06
N ILE A 23 -4.17 -7.33 47.17
CA ILE A 23 -4.61 -6.46 46.07
C ILE A 23 -5.26 -5.18 46.60
N LYS A 24 -6.14 -5.28 47.60
CA LYS A 24 -6.77 -4.10 48.23
C LYS A 24 -5.72 -3.13 48.78
N SER A 25 -4.73 -3.63 49.51
CA SER A 25 -3.62 -2.82 50.04
C SER A 25 -2.87 -2.09 48.92
N THR A 26 -2.55 -2.77 47.81
CA THR A 26 -1.85 -2.14 46.67
C THR A 26 -2.71 -1.09 45.95
N PHE A 27 -4.04 -1.26 45.91
CA PHE A 27 -4.95 -0.27 45.32
C PHE A 27 -5.04 0.99 46.20
N GLU A 28 -5.13 0.83 47.51
CA GLU A 28 -5.17 1.96 48.44
C GLU A 28 -3.88 2.80 48.39
N GLU A 29 -2.72 2.16 48.26
CA GLU A 29 -1.45 2.86 48.07
C GLU A 29 -1.41 3.65 46.75
N LYS A 30 -1.88 3.05 45.64
CA LYS A 30 -1.93 3.74 44.34
C LYS A 30 -2.93 4.90 44.31
N ILE A 31 -4.06 4.78 45.01
CA ILE A 31 -5.04 5.88 45.12
C ILE A 31 -4.40 7.06 45.83
N LYS A 32 -3.70 6.84 46.95
CA LYS A 32 -2.97 7.90 47.66
C LYS A 32 -1.87 8.54 46.80
N GLU A 33 -1.18 7.75 45.97
CA GLU A 33 -0.17 8.26 45.04
C GLU A 33 -0.78 9.16 43.96
N ILE A 34 -1.96 8.78 43.42
CA ILE A 34 -2.69 9.56 42.42
C ILE A 34 -3.20 10.87 43.02
N GLU A 35 -3.79 10.83 44.22
CA GLU A 35 -4.26 12.03 44.92
C GLU A 35 -3.13 13.04 45.14
N LYS A 36 -1.94 12.56 45.55
CA LYS A 36 -0.75 13.41 45.68
C LYS A 36 -0.31 14.03 44.35
N LYS A 37 -0.30 13.25 43.26
CA LYS A 37 0.04 13.74 41.92
C LYS A 37 -0.96 14.77 41.40
N MET A 38 -2.26 14.60 41.71
CA MET A 38 -3.29 15.58 41.37
C MET A 38 -3.04 16.92 42.10
N GLU A 39 -2.68 16.89 43.38
CA GLU A 39 -2.37 18.10 44.14
C GLU A 39 -1.10 18.83 43.61
N GLU A 40 -0.11 18.07 43.14
CA GLU A 40 1.08 18.63 42.47
C GLU A 40 0.72 19.29 41.13
N THR A 41 -0.18 18.71 40.33
CA THR A 41 -0.64 19.33 39.07
C THR A 41 -1.47 20.60 39.28
N GLU A 42 -2.27 20.67 40.34
CA GLU A 42 -3.06 21.86 40.66
C GLU A 42 -2.17 23.05 41.07
N LYS A 43 -1.02 22.78 41.69
CA LYS A 43 -0.02 23.81 42.02
C LYS A 43 0.69 24.36 40.78
N VAL A 44 0.87 23.56 39.73
CA VAL A 44 1.41 24.00 38.44
C VAL A 44 0.40 24.87 37.69
N ASP A 45 -0.88 24.51 37.72
CA ASP A 45 -1.95 25.26 37.05
C ASP A 45 -2.11 26.67 37.64
N LYS A 46 -2.06 26.80 38.97
CA LYS A 46 -2.06 28.11 39.68
C LYS A 46 -0.80 28.94 39.41
N GLY A 47 0.31 28.31 39.06
CA GLY A 47 1.55 28.99 38.65
C GLY A 47 1.51 29.53 37.21
N MET A 48 0.62 28.99 36.37
CA MET A 48 0.45 29.38 34.96
C MET A 48 -0.49 30.60 34.78
N GLU A 49 -1.42 30.81 35.73
CA GLU A 49 -2.37 31.95 35.71
C GLU A 49 -1.72 33.34 35.61
N PRO A 50 -0.69 33.71 36.39
CA PRO A 50 -0.08 35.04 36.28
C PRO A 50 0.66 35.26 34.94
N ILE A 51 1.21 34.20 34.32
CA ILE A 51 1.88 34.26 33.02
C ILE A 51 0.84 34.51 31.90
N LEU A 52 -0.34 33.91 32.01
CA LEU A 52 -1.47 34.14 31.10
C LEU A 52 -2.05 35.56 31.22
N THR A 53 -2.02 36.18 32.40
CA THR A 53 -2.44 37.58 32.56
C THR A 53 -1.44 38.57 31.99
N ASP A 54 -0.14 38.28 32.08
CA ASP A 54 0.90 39.15 31.51
C ASP A 54 0.90 39.11 29.97
N ILE A 55 0.65 37.94 29.37
CA ILE A 55 0.46 37.82 27.90
C ILE A 55 -0.82 38.56 27.44
N LYS A 56 -1.92 38.46 28.18
CA LYS A 56 -3.18 39.17 27.85
C LYS A 56 -3.06 40.68 27.97
N ASN A 57 -2.22 41.19 28.87
CA ASN A 57 -2.00 42.63 29.05
C ASN A 57 -1.11 43.25 27.95
N ASP A 58 -0.31 42.44 27.25
CA ASP A 58 0.46 42.91 26.08
C ASP A 58 -0.43 42.94 24.80
N GLU A 59 -1.42 42.04 24.71
CA GLU A 59 -2.45 42.06 23.65
C GLU A 59 -3.42 43.25 23.76
N THR A 60 -3.63 43.82 24.95
CA THR A 60 -4.55 44.96 25.15
C THR A 60 -3.94 46.32 24.79
N LYS A 61 -2.62 46.42 24.63
CA LYS A 61 -1.97 47.68 24.19
C LYS A 61 -2.29 48.06 22.74
N TYR A 62 -2.73 47.10 21.92
CA TYR A 62 -3.09 47.30 20.51
C TYR A 62 -4.49 46.77 20.16
N LYS A 63 -5.44 46.81 21.10
CA LYS A 63 -6.84 46.47 20.82
C LYS A 63 -7.63 47.72 20.45
N LEU A 64 -7.80 47.95 19.14
CA LEU A 64 -8.83 48.84 18.62
C LEU A 64 -10.20 48.32 19.08
N GLU A 65 -10.95 49.13 19.83
CA GLU A 65 -12.33 48.82 20.19
C GLU A 65 -13.20 48.71 18.93
N PRO A 66 -14.15 47.76 18.86
CA PRO A 66 -15.10 47.70 17.76
C PRO A 66 -16.08 48.86 17.89
N GLN A 67 -15.81 49.95 17.16
CA GLN A 67 -16.84 50.95 16.85
C GLN A 67 -17.95 50.28 16.05
N SER A 68 -19.20 50.62 16.37
CA SER A 68 -20.38 50.18 15.63
C SER A 68 -20.19 50.46 14.14
N ILE A 69 -20.08 49.41 13.32
CA ILE A 69 -19.99 49.56 11.87
C ILE A 69 -21.37 50.00 11.37
N VAL A 70 -21.50 51.32 11.29
CA VAL A 70 -22.26 52.01 10.26
C VAL A 70 -21.83 51.43 8.91
N GLU A 71 -22.81 51.08 8.08
CA GLU A 71 -22.67 50.61 6.70
C GLU A 71 -21.42 51.18 6.00
N GLY A 72 -20.44 50.32 5.74
CA GLY A 72 -19.17 50.70 5.12
C GLY A 72 -18.34 49.48 4.80
N SER A 73 -18.37 49.08 3.53
CA SER A 73 -17.66 47.95 2.94
C SER A 73 -16.17 47.88 3.31
N VAL A 74 -15.78 46.89 4.11
CA VAL A 74 -14.42 46.37 4.13
C VAL A 74 -14.48 44.89 3.77
N SER A 75 -14.10 44.58 2.53
CA SER A 75 -14.05 43.23 2.00
C SER A 75 -12.93 42.43 2.67
N LEU A 76 -13.24 41.77 3.79
CA LEU A 76 -12.47 40.61 4.25
C LEU A 76 -12.53 39.56 3.13
N ALA A 77 -11.41 39.33 2.45
CA ALA A 77 -11.33 38.35 1.38
C ALA A 77 -11.64 36.95 1.96
N ARG A 78 -12.88 36.49 1.74
CA ARG A 78 -13.32 35.15 2.15
C ARG A 78 -12.47 34.10 1.45
N VAL A 79 -12.04 33.07 2.18
CA VAL A 79 -11.30 31.93 1.63
C VAL A 79 -12.20 31.24 0.62
N LYS A 80 -11.79 31.21 -0.65
CA LYS A 80 -12.56 30.54 -1.70
C LYS A 80 -12.30 29.04 -1.64
N VAL A 81 -13.37 28.27 -1.79
CA VAL A 81 -13.30 26.83 -1.93
C VAL A 81 -12.99 26.49 -3.40
N PRO A 82 -12.11 25.51 -3.67
CA PRO A 82 -11.88 25.01 -5.02
C PRO A 82 -13.15 24.39 -5.62
N ASN A 83 -13.23 24.29 -6.94
CA ASN A 83 -14.37 23.62 -7.57
C ASN A 83 -14.18 22.09 -7.46
N PHE A 84 -15.28 21.35 -7.40
CA PHE A 84 -15.27 19.88 -7.41
C PHE A 84 -15.95 19.35 -8.67
N ASP A 85 -15.20 18.63 -9.49
CA ASP A 85 -15.67 18.07 -10.77
C ASP A 85 -15.91 16.55 -10.73
N GLY A 86 -15.67 15.90 -9.58
CA GLY A 86 -15.79 14.45 -9.43
C GLY A 86 -14.53 13.65 -9.78
N LYS A 87 -13.47 14.29 -10.30
CA LYS A 87 -12.22 13.60 -10.69
C LYS A 87 -11.19 13.54 -9.57
N SER A 88 -11.18 14.58 -8.73
CA SER A 88 -10.31 14.64 -7.56
C SER A 88 -10.86 13.78 -6.42
N SER A 89 -10.00 13.35 -5.49
CA SER A 89 -10.45 12.58 -4.32
C SER A 89 -11.47 13.36 -3.49
N TRP A 90 -12.69 12.83 -3.38
CA TRP A 90 -13.78 13.42 -2.59
C TRP A 90 -13.37 13.73 -1.15
N ASN A 91 -12.67 12.80 -0.50
CA ASN A 91 -12.20 12.99 0.87
C ASN A 91 -11.21 14.14 1.02
N ASN A 92 -10.27 14.29 0.09
CA ASN A 92 -9.30 15.37 0.13
C ASN A 92 -9.98 16.71 -0.12
N TYR A 93 -10.93 16.75 -1.07
CA TYR A 93 -11.75 17.92 -1.32
C TYR A 93 -12.57 18.31 -0.07
N MET A 94 -13.21 17.34 0.59
CA MET A 94 -14.02 17.60 1.78
C MET A 94 -13.19 18.19 2.94
N LYS A 95 -11.95 17.69 3.15
CA LYS A 95 -11.03 18.27 4.15
C LYS A 95 -10.67 19.72 3.85
N GLN A 96 -10.46 20.07 2.58
CA GLN A 96 -10.20 21.44 2.15
C GLN A 96 -11.44 22.32 2.34
N PHE A 97 -12.62 21.80 1.94
CA PHE A 97 -13.90 22.46 2.11
C PHE A 97 -14.18 22.79 3.59
N GLU A 98 -14.04 21.81 4.49
CA GLU A 98 -14.26 21.99 5.93
C GLU A 98 -13.25 22.97 6.54
N SER A 99 -12.03 23.03 6.01
CA SER A 99 -11.03 24.00 6.45
C SER A 99 -11.40 25.42 6.01
N ALA A 100 -11.87 25.61 4.78
CA ALA A 100 -12.38 26.90 4.30
C ALA A 100 -13.66 27.32 5.04
N ALA A 101 -14.57 26.38 5.30
CA ALA A 101 -15.78 26.63 6.06
C ALA A 101 -15.49 27.11 7.49
N ARG A 102 -14.50 26.48 8.16
CA ARG A 102 -14.02 26.93 9.48
C ARG A 102 -13.40 28.31 9.43
N ALA A 103 -12.56 28.59 8.43
CA ALA A 103 -11.91 29.89 8.28
C ALA A 103 -12.91 31.03 8.00
N ASN A 104 -13.99 30.74 7.28
CA ASN A 104 -15.03 31.71 6.94
C ASN A 104 -16.19 31.76 7.95
N GLY A 105 -16.21 30.88 8.95
CA GLY A 105 -17.30 30.81 9.94
C GLY A 105 -18.65 30.41 9.36
N TRP A 106 -18.67 29.53 8.35
CA TRP A 106 -19.91 29.15 7.66
C TRP A 106 -20.86 28.33 8.56
N SER A 107 -22.12 28.76 8.59
CA SER A 107 -23.25 27.98 9.08
C SER A 107 -23.53 26.75 8.20
N GLU A 108 -24.31 25.78 8.70
CA GLU A 108 -24.65 24.57 7.91
C GLU A 108 -25.37 24.91 6.60
N LYS A 109 -26.26 25.91 6.61
CA LYS A 109 -26.92 26.39 5.38
C LYS A 109 -25.91 27.00 4.41
N GLU A 110 -24.98 27.82 4.89
CA GLU A 110 -23.93 28.39 4.04
C GLU A 110 -23.00 27.30 3.50
N LYS A 111 -22.70 26.25 4.27
CA LYS A 111 -21.95 25.10 3.77
C LYS A 111 -22.70 24.39 2.64
N ALA A 112 -24.00 24.13 2.80
CA ALA A 112 -24.83 23.52 1.75
C ALA A 112 -24.81 24.35 0.46
N VAL A 113 -25.04 25.66 0.57
CA VAL A 113 -25.03 26.59 -0.57
C VAL A 113 -23.66 26.65 -1.23
N ASN A 114 -22.58 26.83 -0.46
CA ASN A 114 -21.23 26.90 -1.01
C ASN A 114 -20.79 25.56 -1.62
N LEU A 115 -21.18 24.42 -1.05
CA LEU A 115 -20.90 23.11 -1.61
C LEU A 115 -21.60 22.94 -2.95
N THR A 116 -22.90 23.24 -3.02
CA THR A 116 -23.70 23.22 -4.25
C THR A 116 -23.08 24.11 -5.34
N ILE A 117 -22.65 25.33 -4.98
CA ILE A 117 -22.01 26.27 -5.91
C ILE A 117 -20.62 25.79 -6.35
N ALA A 118 -19.91 25.00 -5.54
CA ALA A 118 -18.59 24.49 -5.89
C ALA A 118 -18.63 23.27 -6.84
N LEU A 119 -19.77 22.58 -6.96
CA LEU A 119 -19.93 21.44 -7.86
C LEU A 119 -19.87 21.86 -9.33
N ARG A 120 -19.12 21.11 -10.14
CA ARG A 120 -18.98 21.30 -11.59
C ARG A 120 -18.98 19.93 -12.29
N GLY A 121 -19.16 19.92 -13.61
CA GLY A 121 -19.09 18.70 -14.42
C GLY A 121 -20.01 17.59 -13.90
N ASP A 122 -19.54 16.34 -13.94
CA ASP A 122 -20.29 15.15 -13.54
C ASP A 122 -20.75 15.17 -12.06
N ALA A 123 -20.03 15.93 -11.21
CA ALA A 123 -20.42 16.12 -9.82
C ALA A 123 -21.68 16.98 -9.67
N LEU A 124 -21.94 17.89 -10.62
CA LEU A 124 -23.16 18.70 -10.63
C LEU A 124 -24.40 17.85 -10.88
N ASP A 125 -24.29 16.78 -11.68
CA ASP A 125 -25.42 15.89 -11.98
C ASP A 125 -25.98 15.20 -10.72
N VAL A 126 -25.21 15.13 -9.63
CA VAL A 126 -25.72 14.63 -8.35
C VAL A 126 -26.90 15.45 -7.85
N LEU A 127 -26.94 16.76 -8.12
CA LEU A 127 -28.04 17.63 -7.74
C LEU A 127 -29.36 17.25 -8.42
N GLN A 128 -29.32 16.61 -9.61
CA GLN A 128 -30.54 16.15 -10.28
C GLN A 128 -31.20 14.97 -9.55
N THR A 129 -30.44 14.25 -8.72
CA THR A 129 -30.91 13.06 -7.99
C THR A 129 -31.42 13.38 -6.59
N ILE A 130 -31.34 14.64 -6.17
CA ILE A 130 -31.66 15.13 -4.82
C ILE A 130 -32.89 16.02 -4.91
N ALA A 131 -33.83 15.88 -3.98
CA ALA A 131 -34.98 16.78 -3.91
C ALA A 131 -34.53 18.20 -3.52
N VAL A 132 -35.20 19.24 -4.02
CA VAL A 132 -34.77 20.64 -3.78
C VAL A 132 -34.71 20.94 -2.28
N GLU A 133 -35.61 20.39 -1.48
CA GLU A 133 -35.62 20.57 -0.02
C GLU A 133 -34.43 19.89 0.68
N GLU A 134 -33.85 18.85 0.09
CA GLU A 134 -32.66 18.15 0.60
C GLU A 134 -31.34 18.82 0.19
N THR A 135 -31.35 19.74 -0.79
CA THR A 135 -30.14 20.45 -1.23
C THR A 135 -29.70 21.56 -0.28
N ASP A 136 -30.61 22.05 0.55
CA ASP A 136 -30.34 23.01 1.62
C ASP A 136 -29.81 22.35 2.90
N ASP A 137 -29.87 21.01 2.97
CA ASP A 137 -29.29 20.21 4.05
C ASP A 137 -27.89 19.73 3.65
N PHE A 138 -26.88 20.31 4.30
CA PHE A 138 -25.48 19.98 4.06
C PHE A 138 -25.16 18.49 4.29
N GLU A 139 -25.76 17.86 5.29
CA GLU A 139 -25.46 16.46 5.62
C GLU A 139 -26.04 15.50 4.59
N GLN A 140 -27.24 15.79 4.07
CA GLN A 140 -27.82 14.99 2.98
C GLN A 140 -27.03 15.13 1.70
N LEU A 141 -26.65 16.36 1.33
CA LEU A 141 -25.84 16.62 0.15
C LEU A 141 -24.46 15.93 0.25
N LYS A 142 -23.79 16.07 1.40
CA LYS A 142 -22.51 15.40 1.70
C LYS A 142 -22.64 13.89 1.61
N LYS A 143 -23.71 13.30 2.16
CA LYS A 143 -23.97 11.85 2.11
C LYS A 143 -24.13 11.34 0.68
N ARG A 144 -24.90 12.04 -0.16
CA ARG A 144 -25.11 11.65 -1.58
C ARG A 144 -23.82 11.74 -2.39
N LEU A 145 -23.05 12.80 -2.19
CA LEU A 145 -21.73 12.94 -2.83
C LEU A 145 -20.75 11.87 -2.33
N ASN A 146 -20.78 11.52 -1.04
CA ASN A 146 -19.97 10.43 -0.48
C ASN A 146 -20.38 9.05 -1.03
N MET A 147 -21.66 8.81 -1.31
CA MET A 147 -22.09 7.57 -1.97
C MET A 147 -21.56 7.44 -3.39
N ARG A 148 -21.51 8.54 -4.15
CA ARG A 148 -21.08 8.50 -5.56
C ARG A 148 -19.56 8.61 -5.74
N TYR A 149 -18.90 9.46 -4.94
CA TYR A 149 -17.49 9.80 -5.09
C TYR A 149 -16.62 9.41 -3.88
N GLY A 150 -17.26 9.02 -2.77
CA GLY A 150 -16.56 8.43 -1.64
C GLY A 150 -16.08 7.02 -1.96
N HIS A 151 -15.23 6.52 -1.09
CA HIS A 151 -14.48 5.28 -1.27
C HIS A 151 -14.81 4.26 -0.17
N GLU A 152 -15.73 4.61 0.73
CA GLU A 152 -16.20 3.79 1.85
C GLU A 152 -16.92 2.52 1.35
N HIS A 153 -17.78 2.66 0.34
CA HIS A 153 -18.45 1.51 -0.30
C HIS A 153 -17.51 0.65 -1.15
N LEU A 154 -16.27 1.09 -1.36
CA LEU A 154 -15.25 0.41 -2.15
C LEU A 154 -14.21 -0.29 -1.26
N GLU A 155 -14.41 -0.37 0.05
CA GLU A 155 -13.47 -0.99 1.00
C GLU A 155 -12.99 -2.36 0.49
N HIS A 156 -13.92 -3.25 0.10
CA HIS A 156 -13.58 -4.59 -0.40
C HIS A 156 -12.78 -4.56 -1.72
N VAL A 157 -13.00 -3.55 -2.56
CA VAL A 157 -12.20 -3.33 -3.77
C VAL A 157 -10.78 -2.94 -3.41
N TYR A 158 -10.60 -2.01 -2.46
CA TYR A 158 -9.27 -1.62 -2.00
C TYR A 158 -8.56 -2.74 -1.25
N GLN A 159 -9.26 -3.56 -0.47
CA GLN A 159 -8.68 -4.76 0.15
C GLN A 159 -8.13 -5.72 -0.91
N SER A 160 -8.86 -5.92 -2.01
CA SER A 160 -8.39 -6.74 -3.14
C SER A 160 -7.18 -6.11 -3.83
N GLN A 161 -7.23 -4.80 -4.12
CA GLN A 161 -6.11 -4.08 -4.74
C GLN A 161 -4.85 -4.11 -3.86
N PHE A 162 -5.01 -3.90 -2.55
CA PHE A 162 -3.94 -3.93 -1.57
C PHE A 162 -3.28 -5.31 -1.50
N LYS A 163 -4.06 -6.39 -1.35
CA LYS A 163 -3.52 -7.78 -1.30
C LYS A 163 -2.75 -8.15 -2.57
N ASN A 164 -3.23 -7.70 -3.72
CA ASN A 164 -2.63 -8.00 -5.02
C ASN A 164 -1.60 -6.96 -5.45
N ARG A 165 -1.27 -5.99 -4.60
CA ARG A 165 -0.34 -4.92 -4.94
C ARG A 165 1.07 -5.47 -5.11
N ARG A 166 1.66 -5.25 -6.29
CA ARG A 166 3.04 -5.59 -6.64
C ARG A 166 3.69 -4.41 -7.34
N GLN A 167 4.97 -4.16 -7.09
CA GLN A 167 5.73 -3.08 -7.72
C GLN A 167 5.83 -3.34 -9.23
N LYS A 168 5.52 -2.32 -10.05
CA LYS A 168 5.58 -2.42 -11.52
C LYS A 168 7.01 -2.29 -12.03
N LYS A 169 7.27 -2.73 -13.27
CA LYS A 169 8.61 -2.78 -13.87
C LYS A 169 9.34 -1.42 -13.88
N ASP A 170 8.59 -0.35 -14.10
CA ASP A 170 9.13 1.01 -14.25
C ASP A 170 8.65 1.93 -13.11
N GLU A 171 8.15 1.36 -12.02
CA GLU A 171 7.66 2.10 -10.85
C GLU A 171 8.77 2.28 -9.82
N ALA A 172 8.98 3.53 -9.42
CA ALA A 172 9.95 3.89 -8.39
C ALA A 172 9.48 3.40 -7.01
N LEU A 173 10.43 3.14 -6.09
CA LEU A 173 10.08 2.71 -4.72
C LEU A 173 9.22 3.75 -3.99
N GLN A 174 9.45 5.04 -4.25
CA GLN A 174 8.68 6.16 -3.70
C GLN A 174 7.21 6.08 -4.12
N GLU A 175 6.95 5.86 -5.41
CA GLU A 175 5.59 5.75 -5.94
C GLU A 175 4.88 4.51 -5.39
N TYR A 176 5.63 3.40 -5.28
CA TYR A 176 5.14 2.15 -4.72
C TYR A 176 4.74 2.29 -3.24
N GLU A 177 5.59 2.91 -2.43
CA GLU A 177 5.36 3.17 -1.01
C GLU A 177 4.12 4.04 -0.80
N VAL A 178 4.03 5.17 -1.50
CA VAL A 178 2.91 6.11 -1.40
C VAL A 178 1.59 5.43 -1.72
N ASP A 179 1.58 4.57 -2.75
CA ASP A 179 0.38 3.84 -3.13
C ASP A 179 -0.01 2.77 -2.10
N ILE A 180 0.95 2.06 -1.49
CA ILE A 180 0.70 1.13 -0.39
C ILE A 180 0.12 1.85 0.83
N ALA A 181 0.74 2.97 1.23
CA ALA A 181 0.29 3.79 2.36
C ALA A 181 -1.15 4.29 2.14
N ARG A 182 -1.49 4.64 0.90
CA ARG A 182 -2.86 5.02 0.53
C ARG A 182 -3.81 3.83 0.56
N LEU A 183 -3.44 2.71 -0.07
CA LEU A 183 -4.28 1.53 -0.20
C LEU A 183 -4.62 0.90 1.15
N VAL A 184 -3.67 0.83 2.10
CA VAL A 184 -3.94 0.26 3.42
C VAL A 184 -5.01 1.05 4.19
N ARG A 185 -4.95 2.39 4.12
CA ARG A 185 -5.93 3.27 4.79
C ARG A 185 -7.32 3.17 4.16
N TYR A 186 -7.41 2.93 2.85
CA TYR A 186 -8.69 2.74 2.16
C TYR A 186 -9.24 1.32 2.30
N ALA A 187 -8.37 0.33 2.43
CA ALA A 187 -8.73 -1.07 2.63
C ALA A 187 -9.21 -1.35 4.07
N TYR A 188 -8.69 -0.60 5.05
CA TYR A 188 -8.92 -0.84 6.47
C TYR A 188 -9.15 0.45 7.27
N PRO A 189 -10.19 1.25 6.95
CA PRO A 189 -10.41 2.56 7.56
C PRO A 189 -10.69 2.52 9.08
N THR A 190 -11.17 1.38 9.59
CA THR A 190 -11.51 1.18 11.01
C THR A 190 -10.44 0.42 11.80
N ALA A 191 -9.37 -0.04 11.13
CA ALA A 191 -8.34 -0.83 11.79
C ALA A 191 -7.40 0.06 12.63
N PRO A 192 -6.81 -0.46 13.72
CA PRO A 192 -5.78 0.24 14.47
C PRO A 192 -4.56 0.56 13.61
N GLU A 193 -3.90 1.72 13.83
CA GLU A 193 -2.73 2.14 13.06
C GLU A 193 -1.60 1.09 13.11
N ASP A 194 -1.33 0.50 14.28
CA ASP A 194 -0.33 -0.57 14.45
C ASP A 194 -0.58 -1.79 13.57
N MET A 195 -1.85 -2.10 13.30
CA MET A 195 -2.23 -3.21 12.41
C MET A 195 -2.02 -2.81 10.96
N MET A 196 -2.43 -1.59 10.58
CA MET A 196 -2.21 -1.07 9.23
C MET A 196 -0.72 -1.00 8.89
N GLU A 197 0.13 -0.55 9.81
CA GLU A 197 1.59 -0.52 9.62
C GLU A 197 2.16 -1.91 9.35
N LYS A 198 1.78 -2.92 10.14
CA LYS A 198 2.22 -4.31 9.91
C LYS A 198 1.78 -4.85 8.55
N LEU A 199 0.53 -4.60 8.17
CA LEU A 199 0.00 -5.00 6.87
C LEU A 199 0.73 -4.29 5.72
N ALA A 200 1.02 -3.00 5.87
CA ALA A 200 1.73 -2.20 4.88
C ALA A 200 3.17 -2.69 4.71
N VAL A 201 3.91 -2.92 5.79
CA VAL A 201 5.27 -3.49 5.76
C VAL A 201 5.29 -4.83 5.05
N GLN A 202 4.38 -5.74 5.43
CA GLN A 202 4.31 -7.06 4.81
C GLN A 202 4.02 -6.96 3.31
N THR A 203 3.01 -6.17 2.93
CA THR A 203 2.60 -6.02 1.54
C THR A 203 3.69 -5.33 0.70
N PHE A 204 4.37 -4.34 1.26
CA PHE A 204 5.51 -3.68 0.64
C PHE A 204 6.58 -4.70 0.28
N ILE A 205 7.08 -5.44 1.28
CA ILE A 205 8.12 -6.46 1.10
C ILE A 205 7.66 -7.55 0.13
N ASP A 206 6.45 -8.08 0.29
CA ASP A 206 5.93 -9.18 -0.51
C ASP A 206 5.74 -8.81 -1.97
N GLY A 207 5.49 -7.53 -2.26
CA GLY A 207 5.31 -7.04 -3.62
C GLY A 207 6.51 -6.38 -4.29
N LEU A 208 7.67 -6.32 -3.63
CA LEU A 208 8.92 -5.89 -4.28
C LEU A 208 9.30 -6.82 -5.44
N ARG A 209 9.82 -6.24 -6.52
CA ARG A 209 10.28 -7.01 -7.69
C ARG A 209 11.63 -7.68 -7.47
N ASP A 210 12.51 -7.03 -6.73
CA ASP A 210 13.83 -7.56 -6.43
C ASP A 210 13.74 -8.57 -5.29
N HIS A 211 13.88 -9.86 -5.62
CA HIS A 211 13.84 -10.94 -4.65
C HIS A 211 15.00 -10.92 -3.65
N GLU A 212 16.15 -10.35 -4.01
CA GLU A 212 17.30 -10.24 -3.11
C GLU A 212 17.07 -9.14 -2.07
N MET A 213 16.57 -7.99 -2.52
CA MET A 213 16.08 -6.92 -1.63
C MET A 213 14.98 -7.45 -0.72
N GLN A 214 13.96 -8.12 -1.28
CA GLN A 214 12.87 -8.73 -0.51
C GLN A 214 13.39 -9.65 0.59
N ARG A 215 14.34 -10.54 0.29
CA ARG A 215 14.93 -11.45 1.27
C ARG A 215 15.66 -10.70 2.38
N THR A 216 16.44 -9.69 2.01
CA THR A 216 17.19 -8.85 2.95
C THR A 216 16.24 -8.13 3.89
N LEU A 217 15.19 -7.53 3.36
CA LEU A 217 14.24 -6.77 4.14
C LEU A 217 13.38 -7.65 5.07
N ARG A 218 13.06 -8.89 4.68
CA ARG A 218 12.36 -9.86 5.55
C ARG A 218 13.16 -10.20 6.80
N LEU A 219 14.49 -10.22 6.72
CA LEU A 219 15.36 -10.58 7.84
C LEU A 219 15.52 -9.44 8.86
N ALA A 220 15.38 -8.19 8.42
CA ALA A 220 15.60 -7.00 9.25
C ALA A 220 14.45 -6.64 10.20
N ARG A 221 13.27 -7.29 10.09
CA ARG A 221 12.11 -7.14 11.02
C ARG A 221 11.67 -5.69 11.25
N HIS A 222 11.44 -4.96 10.17
CA HIS A 222 10.92 -3.59 10.19
C HIS A 222 9.57 -3.48 10.90
N LYS A 223 9.36 -2.35 11.58
CA LYS A 223 8.14 -2.10 12.35
C LYS A 223 7.12 -1.23 11.63
N THR A 224 7.60 -0.32 10.78
CA THR A 224 6.77 0.67 10.09
C THR A 224 7.09 0.70 8.61
N LEU A 225 6.15 1.19 7.80
CA LEU A 225 6.33 1.33 6.35
C LEU A 225 7.51 2.26 6.02
N VAL A 226 7.69 3.34 6.80
CA VAL A 226 8.80 4.29 6.63
C VAL A 226 10.16 3.64 6.88
N ASP A 227 10.25 2.76 7.88
CA ASP A 227 11.47 2.04 8.24
C ASP A 227 11.90 1.08 7.11
N VAL A 228 10.97 0.25 6.63
CA VAL A 228 11.27 -0.66 5.50
C VAL A 228 11.56 0.09 4.20
N PHE A 229 10.89 1.21 3.97
CA PHE A 229 11.13 2.05 2.80
C PHE A 229 12.53 2.66 2.83
N SER A 230 12.96 3.20 3.98
CA SER A 230 14.31 3.76 4.16
C SER A 230 15.38 2.69 3.92
N ALA A 231 15.21 1.50 4.49
CA ALA A 231 16.11 0.37 4.26
C ALA A 231 16.14 -0.08 2.78
N ALA A 232 15.01 -0.02 2.08
CA ALA A 232 14.95 -0.32 0.64
C ALA A 232 15.74 0.70 -0.20
N LEU A 233 15.65 1.99 0.12
CA LEU A 233 16.45 3.03 -0.52
C LEU A 233 17.95 2.87 -0.24
N GLU A 234 18.31 2.54 1.00
CA GLU A 234 19.70 2.23 1.35
C GLU A 234 20.23 1.04 0.55
N TYR A 235 19.41 0.00 0.38
CA TYR A 235 19.76 -1.15 -0.47
C TYR A 235 19.97 -0.75 -1.94
N GLU A 236 19.09 0.07 -2.53
CA GLU A 236 19.28 0.57 -3.90
C GLU A 236 20.59 1.36 -4.03
N SER A 237 20.91 2.20 -3.03
CA SER A 237 22.16 2.97 -3.05
C SER A 237 23.40 2.08 -2.94
N ALA A 238 23.37 1.05 -2.08
CA ALA A 238 24.48 0.12 -1.87
C ALA A 238 24.68 -0.80 -3.08
N THR A 239 23.60 -1.26 -3.72
CA THR A 239 23.67 -2.08 -4.94
C THR A 239 24.18 -1.29 -6.14
N GLN A 240 23.80 -0.01 -6.27
CA GLN A 240 24.38 0.87 -7.29
C GLN A 240 25.88 1.09 -7.08
N ALA A 241 26.32 1.30 -5.83
CA ALA A 241 27.74 1.46 -5.50
C ALA A 241 28.57 0.19 -5.72
N SER A 242 27.96 -0.98 -5.53
CA SER A 242 28.60 -2.30 -5.69
C SER A 242 28.47 -2.91 -7.08
N GLY A 243 27.63 -2.34 -7.96
CA GLY A 243 27.34 -2.81 -9.33
C GLY A 243 28.55 -2.92 -10.28
N GLY A 244 29.76 -2.58 -9.82
CA GLY A 244 31.02 -2.90 -10.50
C GLY A 244 31.52 -4.34 -10.32
N TYR A 245 30.97 -5.12 -9.38
CA TYR A 245 31.41 -6.49 -9.10
C TYR A 245 30.30 -7.52 -9.38
N SER A 246 30.25 -7.97 -10.64
CA SER A 246 29.71 -9.25 -11.13
C SER A 246 28.49 -9.85 -10.40
N LYS A 247 27.30 -9.74 -11.01
CA LYS A 247 26.19 -10.67 -10.73
C LYS A 247 26.64 -12.10 -11.06
N VAL A 248 26.90 -12.91 -10.04
CA VAL A 248 26.94 -14.37 -10.16
C VAL A 248 25.56 -14.79 -10.65
N ARG A 249 25.47 -15.38 -11.85
CA ARG A 249 24.23 -15.97 -12.36
C ARG A 249 23.85 -17.12 -11.46
N THR A 250 22.96 -16.88 -10.51
CA THR A 250 22.18 -17.94 -9.88
C THR A 250 21.25 -18.50 -10.94
N VAL A 251 21.39 -19.80 -11.22
CA VAL A 251 20.43 -20.55 -12.03
C VAL A 251 19.14 -20.56 -11.24
N LYS A 252 18.13 -19.80 -11.66
CA LYS A 252 16.76 -20.05 -11.23
C LYS A 252 16.35 -21.37 -11.85
N GLU A 253 16.02 -22.37 -11.01
CA GLU A 253 15.11 -23.44 -11.42
C GLU A 253 13.72 -22.80 -11.59
N GLU A 254 13.54 -22.12 -12.73
CA GLU A 254 12.20 -21.94 -13.28
C GLU A 254 11.80 -23.30 -13.83
N GLN A 255 10.74 -23.89 -13.28
CA GLN A 255 10.06 -25.04 -13.86
C GLN A 255 9.39 -24.59 -15.16
N ASP A 256 10.21 -24.36 -16.18
CA ASP A 256 9.77 -24.13 -17.55
C ASP A 256 9.43 -25.50 -18.16
N GLU A 257 8.22 -26.00 -17.91
CA GLU A 257 7.68 -27.18 -18.59
C GLU A 257 7.83 -27.03 -20.13
N ASP A 258 7.70 -25.81 -20.65
CA ASP A 258 7.89 -25.47 -22.08
C ASP A 258 9.30 -25.76 -22.61
N LYS A 259 10.35 -25.59 -21.79
CA LYS A 259 11.73 -25.90 -22.20
C LYS A 259 11.99 -27.40 -22.19
N LEU A 260 11.39 -28.12 -21.25
CA LEU A 260 11.47 -29.58 -21.20
C LEU A 260 10.75 -30.18 -22.40
N ASP A 261 9.57 -29.67 -22.76
CA ASP A 261 8.82 -30.10 -23.94
C ASP A 261 9.54 -29.78 -25.26
N GLN A 262 10.21 -28.62 -25.35
CA GLN A 262 11.07 -28.31 -26.50
C GLN A 262 12.26 -29.27 -26.61
N LEU A 263 12.91 -29.61 -25.49
CA LEU A 263 14.02 -30.57 -25.46
C LEU A 263 13.57 -31.98 -25.80
N VAL A 264 12.41 -32.41 -25.29
CA VAL A 264 11.80 -33.71 -25.58
C VAL A 264 11.38 -33.80 -27.05
N ASN A 265 10.82 -32.75 -27.62
CA ASN A 265 10.48 -32.71 -29.05
C ASN A 265 11.74 -32.71 -29.93
N MET A 266 12.79 -31.97 -29.53
CA MET A 266 14.07 -32.01 -30.23
C MET A 266 14.73 -33.40 -30.17
N MET A 267 14.64 -34.12 -29.04
CA MET A 267 15.11 -35.49 -28.93
C MET A 267 14.27 -36.48 -29.76
N LYS A 268 12.94 -36.31 -29.83
CA LYS A 268 12.07 -37.09 -30.70
C LYS A 268 12.42 -36.88 -32.18
N ASP A 269 12.74 -35.66 -32.59
CA ASP A 269 13.19 -35.36 -33.95
C ASP A 269 14.55 -35.99 -34.27
N ILE A 270 15.48 -36.00 -33.31
CA ILE A 270 16.78 -36.68 -33.46
C ILE A 270 16.59 -38.19 -33.56
N ALA A 271 15.71 -38.79 -32.75
CA ALA A 271 15.40 -40.22 -32.81
C ALA A 271 14.63 -40.61 -34.10
N SER A 272 13.85 -39.68 -34.66
CA SER A 272 13.08 -39.88 -35.90
C SER A 272 13.90 -39.68 -37.17
N ARG A 273 15.10 -39.08 -37.06
CA ARG A 273 16.09 -39.09 -38.15
C ARG A 273 16.63 -40.51 -38.30
N LYS A 274 15.94 -41.31 -39.14
CA LYS A 274 16.55 -42.48 -39.77
C LYS A 274 17.90 -42.03 -40.33
N THR A 275 18.99 -42.54 -39.78
CA THR A 275 20.31 -42.38 -40.38
C THR A 275 20.16 -42.91 -41.80
N LYS A 276 20.17 -42.01 -42.79
CA LYS A 276 20.28 -42.41 -44.20
C LYS A 276 21.64 -43.07 -44.31
N THR A 277 21.64 -44.40 -44.22
CA THR A 277 22.79 -45.24 -44.52
C THR A 277 23.29 -44.81 -45.89
N ILE A 278 24.54 -44.35 -45.93
CA ILE A 278 25.12 -43.81 -47.15
C ILE A 278 25.31 -45.00 -48.10
N GLY A 279 24.58 -45.01 -49.21
CA GLY A 279 24.69 -46.01 -50.26
C GLY A 279 25.85 -45.67 -51.19
N CYS A 280 26.61 -46.68 -51.61
CA CYS A 280 27.72 -46.49 -52.52
C CYS A 280 27.23 -46.25 -53.96
N TRP A 281 27.65 -45.14 -54.56
CA TRP A 281 27.26 -44.75 -55.93
C TRP A 281 27.98 -45.55 -57.04
N ASN A 282 28.78 -46.56 -56.68
CA ASN A 282 29.44 -47.47 -57.63
C ASN A 282 28.81 -48.87 -57.63
N CYS A 283 28.63 -49.48 -56.44
CA CYS A 283 28.10 -50.85 -56.32
C CYS A 283 26.69 -50.93 -55.72
N GLY A 284 26.12 -49.83 -55.21
CA GLY A 284 24.80 -49.80 -54.59
C GLY A 284 24.75 -50.35 -53.15
N GLU A 285 25.83 -50.94 -52.62
CA GLU A 285 25.85 -51.45 -51.25
C GLU A 285 25.88 -50.33 -50.20
N MET A 286 25.21 -50.56 -49.08
CA MET A 286 25.06 -49.61 -47.97
C MET A 286 26.27 -49.65 -47.03
N GLY A 287 26.64 -48.50 -46.47
CA GLY A 287 27.65 -48.39 -45.40
C GLY A 287 29.00 -47.82 -45.82
N HIS A 288 29.18 -47.47 -47.11
CA HIS A 288 30.37 -46.78 -47.59
C HIS A 288 30.04 -45.87 -48.78
N VAL A 289 30.87 -44.84 -49.01
CA VAL A 289 30.76 -43.94 -50.17
C VAL A 289 31.61 -44.45 -51.34
N ARG A 290 31.36 -43.93 -52.56
CA ARG A 290 32.06 -44.31 -53.80
C ARG A 290 33.59 -44.33 -53.70
N SER A 291 34.17 -43.42 -52.90
CA SER A 291 35.62 -43.33 -52.70
C SER A 291 36.22 -44.51 -51.95
N SER A 292 35.42 -45.22 -51.15
CA SER A 292 35.86 -46.32 -50.28
C SER A 292 35.34 -47.68 -50.77
N CYS A 293 34.90 -47.75 -52.03
CA CYS A 293 34.34 -48.96 -52.63
C CYS A 293 35.46 -49.93 -53.05
N LYS A 294 35.32 -51.21 -52.68
CA LYS A 294 36.26 -52.28 -53.03
C LYS A 294 36.09 -52.80 -54.46
N TYR A 295 34.99 -52.46 -55.13
CA TYR A 295 34.72 -52.87 -56.51
C TYR A 295 35.34 -51.90 -57.53
N PRO A 296 35.83 -52.39 -58.69
CA PRO A 296 36.34 -51.54 -59.77
C PRO A 296 35.29 -50.50 -60.21
N ARG A 297 35.75 -49.33 -60.63
CA ARG A 297 34.83 -48.25 -61.05
C ARG A 297 34.10 -48.67 -62.33
N TYR A 298 32.77 -48.72 -62.28
CA TYR A 298 31.94 -48.94 -63.46
C TYR A 298 31.96 -47.67 -64.33
N ASN A 299 32.44 -47.78 -65.57
CA ASN A 299 32.60 -46.66 -66.49
C ASN A 299 31.53 -46.74 -67.59
N ASN A 300 30.39 -46.08 -67.38
CA ASN A 300 29.36 -45.93 -68.41
C ASN A 300 29.76 -44.82 -69.39
N ASN A 301 30.54 -45.16 -70.41
CA ASN A 301 30.76 -44.32 -71.57
C ASN A 301 30.68 -45.17 -72.84
N GLN A 302 29.46 -45.49 -73.27
CA GLN A 302 29.09 -45.54 -74.69
C GLN A 302 27.63 -45.08 -74.81
N GLU A 303 27.37 -44.30 -75.87
CA GLU A 303 26.11 -43.62 -76.25
C GLU A 303 25.90 -42.28 -75.51
N THR A 304 26.16 -41.11 -76.11
CA THR A 304 25.57 -40.65 -77.37
C THR A 304 26.32 -39.45 -78.01
N HIS A 305 26.46 -39.55 -79.34
CA HIS A 305 26.45 -38.50 -80.37
C HIS A 305 27.45 -37.33 -80.40
N GLN A 306 28.44 -37.47 -81.29
CA GLN A 306 28.78 -36.44 -82.28
C GLN A 306 27.69 -36.42 -83.37
N GLN A 307 27.37 -35.22 -83.89
CA GLN A 307 27.18 -34.98 -85.33
C GLN A 307 27.05 -33.46 -85.58
N GLU A 308 27.98 -32.89 -86.36
CA GLU A 308 27.74 -31.68 -87.14
C GLU A 308 27.87 -32.02 -88.63
N ASN A 309 26.92 -31.47 -89.40
CA ASN A 309 26.61 -31.61 -90.84
C ASN A 309 25.69 -32.76 -91.26
#